data_AF-A0A1W9UX24-F1
#
_entry.id   AF-A0A1W9UX24-F1
#
_cell.length_a   1.000
_cell.length_b   1.000
_cell.length_c   1.000
_cell.angle_alpha   90.00
_cell.angle_beta   90.00
_cell.angle_gamma   90.00
#
_symmetry.space_group_name_H-M   'P 1'
#
loop_
_entity.id
_entity.type
_entity.pdbx_description
1 polymer ?
#
loop_
_entity_poly.entity_id
_entity_poly.type
_entity_poly.pdbx_seq_one_letter_code
_entity_poly.pdbx_strand_id
1 'polypeptide(L)'
;MSKSLGYYLVKKINKVVREHDLIADGDRIAVAVSGGKDSLSLLRLLRARQHSSRESYEIVAIHVIPAADVPCGTGGDTKTLET
;
A
#
# COMPACT_ATOMS: atom_id res chain seq x y z
N MET A 1 -8.43 16.68 24.06
CA MET A 1 -7.98 15.46 23.35
C MET A 1 -6.63 15.74 22.69
N SER A 2 -5.55 15.14 23.18
CA SER A 2 -4.24 15.20 22.52
C SER A 2 -4.32 14.42 21.20
N LYS A 3 -3.98 15.05 20.08
CA LYS A 3 -3.99 14.41 18.76
C LYS A 3 -2.65 13.71 18.54
N SER A 4 -2.68 12.44 18.14
CA SER A 4 -1.47 11.66 17.89
C SER A 4 -0.76 12.09 16.59
N LEU A 5 0.53 11.76 16.46
CA LEU A 5 1.29 12.02 15.23
C LEU A 5 0.63 11.38 13.99
N GLY A 6 0.10 10.16 14.14
CA GLY A 6 -0.62 9.45 13.06
C GLY A 6 -1.81 10.24 12.53
N TYR A 7 -2.55 10.95 13.40
CA TYR A 7 -3.65 11.80 12.97
C TYR A 7 -3.19 12.91 12.00
N TYR A 8 -2.08 13.57 12.31
CA TYR A 8 -1.55 14.64 11.46
C TYR A 8 -1.01 14.11 10.13
N LEU A 9 -0.41 12.92 10.13
CA LEU A 9 0.08 12.27 8.92
C LEU A 9 -1.07 11.87 7.98
N VAL A 10 -2.12 11.23 8.49
CA VAL A 10 -3.31 10.90 7.69
C VAL A 10 -3.97 12.17 7.14
N LYS A 11 -4.02 13.25 7.93
CA LYS A 11 -4.55 14.54 7.46
C LYS A 11 -3.75 15.10 6.28
N LYS A 12 -2.42 15.00 6.32
CA LYS A 12 -1.55 15.43 5.20
C LYS A 12 -1.80 14.57 3.96
N ILE A 13 -1.88 13.25 4.11
CA ILE A 13 -2.19 12.33 3.00
C ILE A 13 -3.54 12.68 2.38
N ASN A 14 -4.58 12.91 3.19
CA ASN A 14 -5.90 13.31 2.70
C ASN A 14 -5.88 14.60 1.89
N LYS A 15 -5.03 15.56 2.26
CA LYS A 15 -4.86 16.80 1.47
C LYS A 15 -4.26 16.47 0.11
N VAL A 16 -3.14 15.75 0.08
CA VAL A 16 -2.41 15.43 -1.17
C VAL A 16 -3.25 14.57 -2.10
N VAL A 17 -3.95 13.56 -1.58
CA VAL A 17 -4.84 12.70 -2.37
C VAL A 17 -5.93 13.51 -3.08
N ARG A 18 -6.50 14.53 -2.43
CA ARG A 18 -7.54 15.40 -3.00
C ARG A 18 -6.99 16.47 -3.93
N GLU A 19 -5.78 16.96 -3.67
CA GLU A 19 -5.15 18.02 -4.47
C GLU A 19 -4.61 17.49 -5.81
N HIS A 20 -4.35 16.19 -5.89
CA HIS A 20 -3.77 15.54 -7.06
C HIS A 20 -4.62 14.37 -7.59
N ASP A 21 -5.85 14.21 -7.12
CA ASP A 21 -6.78 13.16 -7.54
C ASP A 21 -6.14 11.75 -7.58
N LEU A 22 -5.38 11.41 -6.54
CA LEU A 22 -4.53 10.21 -6.53
C LEU A 22 -5.29 8.90 -6.30
N ILE A 23 -6.48 8.98 -5.70
CA ILE A 23 -7.29 7.82 -5.32
C ILE A 23 -8.75 8.12 -5.65
N ALA A 24 -9.32 7.31 -6.51
CA ALA A 24 -10.73 7.31 -6.88
C ALA A 24 -11.46 6.08 -6.30
N ASP A 25 -12.78 6.09 -6.41
CA ASP A 25 -13.61 4.95 -6.01
C ASP A 25 -13.41 3.76 -6.97
N GLY A 26 -13.24 2.57 -6.40
CA GLY A 26 -12.96 1.33 -7.13
C GLY A 26 -11.47 1.07 -7.38
N ASP A 27 -10.56 1.97 -6.98
CA ASP A 27 -9.14 1.83 -7.27
C ASP A 27 -8.50 0.62 -6.57
N ARG A 28 -7.49 0.05 -7.24
CA ARG A 28 -6.58 -0.94 -6.67
C ARG A 28 -5.18 -0.36 -6.57
N ILE A 29 -4.74 -0.12 -5.34
CA ILE A 29 -3.47 0.56 -5.05
C ILE A 29 -2.40 -0.47 -4.68
N ALA A 30 -1.40 -0.62 -5.54
CA ALA A 30 -0.20 -1.39 -5.25
C ALA A 30 0.82 -0.54 -4.48
N VAL A 31 1.23 -1.00 -3.30
CA VAL A 31 2.25 -0.34 -2.47
C VAL A 31 3.52 -1.18 -2.48
N ALA A 32 4.59 -0.63 -3.05
CA ALA A 32 5.91 -1.24 -2.98
C ALA A 32 6.47 -1.14 -1.54
N VAL A 33 6.66 -2.30 -0.91
CA VAL A 33 7.22 -2.43 0.43
C VAL A 33 8.64 -2.94 0.30
N SER A 34 9.62 -2.14 0.69
CA SER A 34 11.04 -2.51 0.68
C SER A 34 11.50 -3.20 1.97
N GLY A 35 10.65 -3.21 3.01
CA GLY A 35 11.04 -3.57 4.39
C GLY A 35 11.49 -2.36 5.22
N GLY A 36 11.60 -1.19 4.61
CA GLY A 36 11.92 0.06 5.30
C GLY A 36 10.76 0.61 6.14
N LYS A 37 11.11 1.48 7.09
CA LYS A 37 10.12 2.14 7.97
C LYS A 37 9.17 3.02 7.18
N ASP A 38 9.63 3.67 6.12
CA ASP A 38 8.82 4.61 5.35
C ASP A 38 7.73 3.89 4.54
N SER A 39 8.09 2.82 3.84
CA SER A 39 7.14 2.06 3.01
C SER A 39 6.09 1.34 3.86
N LEU A 40 6.50 0.77 5.00
CA LEU A 40 5.57 0.18 5.98
C LEU A 40 4.69 1.24 6.67
N SER A 41 5.25 2.41 6.99
CA SER A 41 4.49 3.51 7.58
C SER A 41 3.44 4.04 6.60
N LEU A 42 3.80 4.21 5.33
CA LEU A 42 2.87 4.63 4.28
C LEU A 42 1.73 3.61 4.12
N LEU A 43 2.06 2.32 4.01
CA LEU A 43 1.07 1.24 3.95
C LEU A 43 0.09 1.30 5.14
N ARG A 44 0.63 1.49 6.35
CA ARG A 44 -0.19 1.56 7.58
C ARG A 44 -1.06 2.81 7.62
N LEU A 45 -0.56 3.96 7.17
CA LEU A 45 -1.32 5.20 7.09
C LEU A 45 -2.43 5.13 6.03
N LEU A 46 -2.18 4.51 4.87
CA LEU A 46 -3.19 4.29 3.82
C LEU A 46 -4.30 3.35 4.30
N ARG A 47 -3.97 2.30 5.05
CA ARG A 47 -4.98 1.44 5.70
C ARG A 47 -5.76 2.18 6.78
N ALA A 48 -5.10 2.99 7.60
CA ALA A 48 -5.79 3.81 8.60
C ALA A 48 -6.74 4.83 7.94
N ARG A 49 -6.36 5.37 6.78
CA ARG A 49 -7.19 6.26 5.98
C ARG A 49 -8.47 5.58 5.48
N GLN A 50 -8.40 4.31 5.03
CA GLN A 50 -9.56 3.56 4.49
C GLN A 50 -10.79 3.60 5.41
N HIS A 51 -10.59 3.58 6.73
CA HIS A 51 -11.69 3.64 7.70
C HIS A 51 -12.44 4.99 7.73
N SER A 52 -11.85 6.04 7.17
CA SER A 52 -12.36 7.42 7.24
C SER A 52 -12.49 8.09 5.87
N SER A 53 -12.05 7.43 4.79
CA SER A 53 -12.18 7.91 3.42
C SER A 53 -13.59 7.68 2.89
N ARG A 54 -14.00 8.50 1.91
CA ARG A 54 -15.26 8.30 1.19
C ARG A 54 -15.09 7.34 0.02
N GLU A 55 -13.87 7.30 -0.53
CA GLU A 55 -13.52 6.44 -1.64
C GLU A 55 -13.30 5.01 -1.14
N SER A 56 -13.91 4.03 -1.83
CA SER A 56 -13.72 2.60 -1.60
C SER A 56 -12.60 2.10 -2.50
N TYR A 57 -11.51 1.59 -1.94
CA TYR A 57 -10.36 1.12 -2.71
C TYR A 57 -9.67 -0.06 -2.03
N GLU A 58 -8.99 -0.89 -2.83
CA GLU A 58 -8.21 -2.03 -2.38
C GLU A 58 -6.73 -1.64 -2.24
N ILE A 59 -6.04 -2.15 -1.21
CA ILE A 59 -4.60 -1.96 -1.03
C ILE A 59 -3.89 -3.31 -1.10
N VAL A 60 -2.95 -3.43 -2.03
CA VAL A 60 -2.09 -4.60 -2.20
C VAL A 60 -0.66 -4.22 -1.84
N ALA A 61 -0.01 -4.98 -0.96
CA ALA A 61 1.40 -4.79 -0.63
C ALA A 61 2.26 -5.71 -1.51
N ILE A 62 3.27 -5.13 -2.17
CA ILE A 62 4.18 -5.86 -3.05
C ILE A 62 5.59 -5.72 -2.50
N HIS A 63 6.25 -6.84 -2.20
CA HIS A 63 7.66 -6.88 -1.85
C HIS A 63 8.43 -7.61 -2.95
N VAL A 64 9.43 -6.94 -3.53
CA VAL A 64 10.27 -7.52 -4.58
C VAL A 64 11.50 -8.12 -3.92
N ILE A 65 11.67 -9.43 -4.09
CA ILE A 65 12.83 -10.17 -3.59
C ILE A 65 13.80 -10.39 -4.77
N PRO A 66 15.09 -10.04 -4.64
CA PRO A 66 16.09 -10.33 -5.67
C PRO A 66 16.22 -11.83 -5.95
N ALA A 67 16.42 -12.19 -7.21
CA ALA A 67 16.64 -13.59 -7.60
C ALA A 67 17.89 -14.22 -6.98
N ALA A 68 18.85 -13.41 -6.50
CA ALA A 68 20.01 -13.89 -5.76
C ALA A 68 19.64 -14.47 -4.37
N ASP A 69 18.54 -14.00 -3.78
CA ASP A 69 18.03 -14.48 -2.49
C ASP A 69 16.99 -15.60 -2.68
N VAL A 70 16.65 -15.93 -3.93
CA VAL A 70 15.83 -17.10 -4.24
C VAL A 70 16.74 -18.32 -4.19
N PRO A 71 16.49 -19.30 -3.30
CA PRO A 71 17.24 -20.54 -3.29
C PRO A 71 17.16 -21.16 -4.68
N CYS A 72 18.31 -21.35 -5.31
CA CYS A 72 18.41 -21.98 -6.62
C CYS A 72 17.95 -23.44 -6.46
N GLY A 73 16.66 -23.69 -6.68
CA GLY A 73 16.02 -24.98 -6.40
C GLY A 73 14.50 -24.96 -6.28
N THR A 74 13.86 -23.82 -5.99
CA THR A 74 12.39 -23.74 -6.05
C THR A 74 11.93 -23.22 -7.41
N GLY A 75 11.99 -24.11 -8.40
CA GLY A 75 11.03 -24.07 -9.50
C GLY A 75 9.65 -24.36 -8.90
N GLY A 76 8.91 -23.29 -8.63
CA GLY A 76 7.52 -23.36 -8.18
C GLY A 76 6.60 -23.14 -9.36
N ASP A 77 5.89 -24.19 -9.73
CA ASP A 77 4.86 -24.22 -10.75
C ASP A 77 3.73 -23.23 -10.40
N THR A 78 3.41 -22.28 -11.28
CA THR A 78 2.11 -21.61 -11.28
C THR A 78 1.44 -21.83 -12.63
N LYS A 79 0.72 -22.94 -12.70
CA LYS A 79 -0.26 -23.20 -13.74
C LYS A 79 -1.44 -22.22 -13.56
N THR A 80 -1.86 -21.56 -14.64
CA THR A 80 -3.19 -20.96 -14.89
C THR A 80 -3.49 -19.67 -14.10
N LEU A 81 -3.70 -18.51 -14.73
CA LEU A 81 -4.94 -18.14 -15.42
C LEU A 81 -4.64 -17.22 -16.63
N GLU A 82 -4.58 -17.83 -17.80
CA GLU A 82 -5.08 -17.21 -19.03
C GLU A 82 -6.52 -17.68 -19.24
N THR A 83 -7.37 -16.78 -19.72
CA THR A 83 -8.80 -16.88 -20.07
C THR A 83 -9.81 -16.58 -18.97
#